data_AF-A0A661WJR1-F1
#
_entry.id   AF-A0A661WJR1-F1
#
_cell.length_a   1.000
_cell.length_b   1.000
_cell.length_c   1.000
_cell.angle_alpha   90.00
_cell.angle_beta   90.00
_cell.angle_gamma   90.00
#
_symmetry.space_group_name_H-M   'P 1'
#
loop_
_entity.id
_entity.type
_entity.pdbx_description
1 polymer ?
#
loop_
_entity_poly.entity_id
_entity_poly.type
_entity_poly.pdbx_seq_one_letter_code
_entity_poly.pdbx_strand_id
1 'polypeptide(L)'
;MLVKLLIAPPASGKTSFCIERIKTLRRENALSPVFVVVPDRMQASAFRHRLAAAGGALGVKVGRFNDLFGSLLEHSGRHVPSASIPLVHRLIRDVV
;
A
#
# COMPACT_ATOMS: atom_id res chain seq x y z
N MET A 1 -10.92 -15.54 10.13
CA MET A 1 -10.64 -14.34 9.33
C MET A 1 -11.43 -13.20 9.93
N LEU A 2 -10.78 -12.16 10.49
CA LEU A 2 -11.46 -11.11 11.23
C LEU A 2 -11.45 -9.81 10.41
N VAL A 3 -12.59 -9.45 9.83
CA VAL A 3 -12.77 -8.19 9.11
C VAL A 3 -13.29 -7.14 10.08
N LYS A 4 -12.66 -5.96 10.11
CA LYS A 4 -13.14 -4.79 10.87
C LYS A 4 -13.46 -3.66 9.91
N LEU A 5 -14.69 -3.16 9.98
CA LEU A 5 -15.14 -2.03 9.18
C LEU A 5 -15.09 -0.76 10.03
N LEU A 6 -14.31 0.23 9.61
CA LEU A 6 -14.16 1.51 10.30
C LEU A 6 -14.88 2.61 9.51
N ILE A 7 -16.06 3.03 9.99
CA ILE A 7 -16.88 4.08 9.39
C ILE A 7 -16.97 5.26 10.35
N ALA A 8 -16.67 6.45 9.84
CA ALA A 8 -16.86 7.70 10.56
C ALA A 8 -16.84 8.89 9.56
N PRO A 9 -17.40 10.07 9.91
CA PRO A 9 -17.39 11.26 9.07
C PRO A 9 -15.98 11.69 8.63
N PRO A 10 -15.83 12.57 7.62
CA PRO A 10 -14.54 13.21 7.32
C PRO A 10 -13.87 13.80 8.57
N ALA A 11 -12.55 13.85 8.59
CA ALA A 11 -11.73 14.40 9.69
C ALA A 11 -11.90 13.75 11.10
N SER A 12 -12.66 12.66 11.23
CA SER A 12 -12.84 11.90 12.49
C SER A 12 -11.63 11.09 12.98
N GLY A 13 -10.45 11.22 12.36
CA GLY A 13 -9.24 10.51 12.81
C GLY A 13 -9.09 9.06 12.34
N LYS A 14 -9.86 8.59 11.35
CA LYS A 14 -9.74 7.22 10.78
C LYS A 14 -8.30 6.84 10.43
N THR A 15 -7.57 7.74 9.77
CA THR A 15 -6.16 7.50 9.41
C THR A 15 -5.27 7.37 10.64
N SER A 16 -5.45 8.23 11.64
CA SER A 16 -4.69 8.18 12.90
C SER A 16 -4.97 6.89 13.67
N PHE A 17 -6.23 6.45 13.71
CA PHE A 17 -6.61 5.17 14.29
C PHE A 17 -5.90 3.99 13.62
N CYS A 18 -5.83 3.97 12.28
CA CYS A 18 -5.10 2.94 11.55
C CYS A 18 -3.60 2.94 11.89
N ILE A 19 -2.98 4.12 11.99
CA ILE A 19 -1.56 4.25 12.37
C ILE A 19 -1.31 3.71 13.78
N GLU A 20 -2.13 4.08 14.76
CA GLU A 20 -1.99 3.57 16.12
C GLU A 20 -2.25 2.06 16.20
N ARG A 21 -3.20 1.54 15.40
CA ARG A 21 -3.42 0.09 15.32
C ARG A 21 -2.20 -0.64 14.78
N ILE A 22 -1.54 -0.11 13.75
CA ILE A 22 -0.30 -0.67 13.21
C ILE A 22 0.79 -0.65 14.29
N LYS A 23 0.97 0.45 15.02
CA LYS A 23 1.93 0.52 16.12
C LYS A 23 1.67 -0.52 17.21
N THR A 24 0.41 -0.71 17.61
CA THR A 24 0.03 -1.73 18.60
C THR A 24 0.31 -3.14 18.10
N LEU A 25 -0.06 -3.46 16.86
CA LEU A 25 0.25 -4.75 16.23
C LEU A 25 1.76 -5.03 16.18
N ARG A 26 2.56 -4.00 15.96
CA ARG A 26 4.03 -4.11 15.89
C ARG A 26 4.68 -4.27 17.25
N ARG A 27 4.11 -3.68 18.31
CA ARG A 27 4.54 -3.93 19.70
C ARG A 27 4.27 -5.38 20.11
N GLU A 28 3.15 -5.94 19.66
CA GLU A 28 2.80 -7.35 19.91
C GLU A 28 3.64 -8.31 19.05
N ASN A 29 3.93 -7.95 17.80
CA ASN A 29 4.69 -8.76 16.85
C ASN A 29 5.55 -7.91 15.90
N ALA A 30 6.84 -7.77 16.25
CA ALA A 30 7.81 -6.92 15.54
C ALA A 30 8.20 -7.40 14.14
N LEU A 31 7.71 -8.54 13.65
CA LEU A 31 7.99 -9.04 12.30
C LEU A 31 6.73 -9.30 11.48
N SER A 32 5.54 -9.00 12.01
CA SER A 32 4.30 -9.20 11.25
C SER A 32 4.28 -8.27 10.02
N PRO A 33 4.11 -8.81 8.80
CA PRO A 33 4.08 -8.02 7.58
C PRO A 33 2.76 -7.22 7.54
N VAL A 34 2.88 -5.89 7.48
CA VAL A 34 1.72 -5.00 7.35
C VAL A 34 1.77 -4.33 5.98
N PHE A 35 0.67 -4.41 5.23
CA PHE A 35 0.50 -3.68 3.99
C PHE A 35 -0.68 -2.70 4.11
N VAL A 36 -0.42 -1.42 3.88
CA VAL A 36 -1.42 -0.36 3.81
C VAL A 36 -1.66 -0.02 2.35
N VAL A 37 -2.90 -0.25 1.89
CA VAL A 37 -3.32 0.08 0.53
C VAL A 37 -4.10 1.39 0.53
N VAL A 38 -3.71 2.31 -0.32
CA VAL A 38 -4.37 3.61 -0.53
C VAL A 38 -4.65 3.87 -2.02
N PRO A 39 -5.58 4.78 -2.36
CA PRO A 39 -6.00 5.00 -3.74
C PRO A 39 -4.88 5.47 -4.69
N ASP A 40 -4.01 6.37 -4.23
CA ASP A 40 -3.07 7.07 -5.12
C ASP A 40 -1.70 7.33 -4.46
N ARG A 41 -0.78 7.89 -5.26
CA ARG A 41 0.60 8.17 -4.84
C ARG A 41 0.69 9.29 -3.80
N MET A 42 -0.18 10.29 -3.88
CA MET A 42 -0.21 11.41 -2.93
C MET A 42 -0.61 10.90 -1.55
N GLN A 43 -1.67 10.08 -1.49
CA GLN A 43 -2.12 9.45 -0.25
C GLN A 43 -1.09 8.47 0.30
N ALA A 44 -0.37 7.73 -0.56
CA ALA A 44 0.69 6.84 -0.12
C ALA A 44 1.84 7.63 0.52
N SER A 45 2.26 8.73 -0.10
CA SER A 45 3.27 9.62 0.43
C SER A 45 2.84 10.23 1.78
N ALA A 46 1.63 10.79 1.84
CA ALA A 46 1.08 11.39 3.05
C ALA A 46 0.97 10.38 4.20
N PHE A 47 0.54 9.15 3.92
CA PHE A 47 0.44 8.09 4.92
C PHE A 47 1.82 7.66 5.43
N ARG A 48 2.81 7.46 4.53
CA ARG A 48 4.19 7.15 4.92
C ARG A 48 4.78 8.23 5.82
N HIS A 49 4.57 9.50 5.47
CA HIS A 49 5.06 10.62 6.28
C HIS A 49 4.49 10.58 7.70
N ARG A 50 3.16 10.41 7.84
CA ARG A 50 2.52 10.30 9.16
C ARG A 50 2.97 9.07 9.94
N LEU A 51 3.14 7.94 9.27
CA LEU A 51 3.62 6.70 9.90
C LEU A 51 5.07 6.81 10.39
N ALA A 52 5.93 7.46 9.60
CA ALA A 52 7.32 7.74 9.96
C ALA A 52 7.40 8.69 11.15
N ALA A 53 6.62 9.77 11.15
CA ALA A 53 6.52 10.71 12.27
C ALA A 53 6.02 10.02 13.55
N ALA A 54 5.18 9.00 13.43
CA ALA A 54 4.68 8.21 14.56
C ALA A 54 5.62 7.05 14.99
N GLY A 55 6.80 6.90 14.37
CA GLY A 55 7.79 5.87 14.71
C GLY A 55 7.44 4.45 14.24
N GLY A 56 6.48 4.30 13.32
CA GLY A 56 5.94 3.00 12.90
C GLY A 56 6.34 2.51 11.51
N ALA A 57 7.28 3.19 10.82
CA ALA A 57 7.55 2.94 9.40
C ALA A 57 8.26 1.61 9.09
N LEU A 58 9.04 1.07 10.04
CA LEU A 58 9.85 -0.11 9.79
C LEU A 58 9.00 -1.39 9.72
N GLY A 59 9.12 -2.12 8.61
CA GLY A 59 8.36 -3.35 8.35
C GLY A 59 6.93 -3.13 7.84
N VAL A 60 6.54 -1.88 7.53
CA VAL A 60 5.23 -1.55 6.96
C VAL A 60 5.39 -1.15 5.50
N LYS A 61 4.73 -1.87 4.60
CA LYS A 61 4.62 -1.48 3.19
C LYS A 61 3.40 -0.58 3.03
N VAL A 62 3.59 0.61 2.46
CA VAL A 62 2.49 1.52 2.11
C VAL A 62 2.52 1.70 0.61
N GLY A 63 1.40 1.44 -0.07
CA GLY A 63 1.32 1.51 -1.52
C GLY A 63 -0.10 1.51 -2.02
N ARG A 64 -0.25 1.43 -3.34
CA ARG A 64 -1.52 1.29 -4.03
C ARG A 64 -1.80 -0.18 -4.31
N PHE A 65 -2.98 -0.45 -4.84
CA PHE A 65 -3.36 -1.81 -5.22
C PHE A 65 -2.35 -2.46 -6.17
N ASN A 66 -1.87 -1.72 -7.18
CA ASN A 66 -0.86 -2.24 -8.14
C ASN A 66 0.48 -2.57 -7.46
N ASP A 67 0.84 -1.84 -6.41
CA ASP A 67 2.07 -2.08 -5.67
C ASP A 67 1.93 -3.35 -4.81
N LEU A 68 0.75 -3.59 -4.20
CA LEU A 68 0.44 -4.85 -3.52
C LEU A 68 0.44 -6.02 -4.51
N PHE A 69 -0.29 -5.87 -5.62
CA PHE A 69 -0.41 -6.88 -6.67
C PHE A 69 0.97 -7.30 -7.22
N GLY A 70 1.81 -6.33 -7.60
CA GLY A 70 3.17 -6.59 -8.05
C GLY A 70 3.98 -7.35 -7.00
N SER A 71 3.91 -6.91 -5.74
CA SER A 71 4.65 -7.58 -4.65
C SER A 71 4.21 -9.04 -4.45
N LEU A 72 2.92 -9.34 -4.57
CA LEU A 72 2.41 -10.72 -4.45
C LEU A 72 2.87 -11.60 -5.61
N LEU A 73 2.86 -11.06 -6.83
CA LEU A 73 3.35 -11.77 -8.01
C LEU A 73 4.84 -12.09 -7.89
N GLU A 74 5.66 -11.12 -7.50
CA GLU A 74 7.10 -11.32 -7.25
C GLU A 74 7.35 -12.39 -6.19
N HIS A 75 6.63 -12.37 -5.06
CA HIS A 75 6.76 -13.39 -4.01
C HIS A 75 6.34 -14.78 -4.49
N SER A 76 5.47 -14.87 -5.50
CA SER A 76 5.07 -16.15 -6.11
C SER A 76 6.02 -16.64 -7.21
N GLY A 77 7.15 -15.94 -7.45
CA GLY A 77 8.09 -16.23 -8.53
C GLY A 77 7.55 -15.90 -9.92
N ARG A 78 6.43 -15.16 -10.00
CA ARG A 78 5.79 -14.76 -11.25
C ARG A 78 6.20 -13.34 -11.60
N HIS A 79 7.25 -13.19 -12.39
CA HIS A 79 7.59 -11.89 -12.97
C HIS A 79 6.75 -11.67 -14.23
N VAL A 80 5.77 -10.78 -14.14
CA VAL A 80 4.99 -10.34 -15.29
C VAL A 80 5.67 -9.09 -15.85
N PRO A 81 6.30 -9.15 -17.04
CA PRO A 81 6.88 -7.96 -17.65
C PRO A 81 5.77 -6.95 -17.92
N SER A 82 5.96 -5.73 -17.43
CA SER A 82 5.02 -4.63 -17.62
C SER A 82 5.56 -3.69 -18.68
N ALA A 83 4.83 -3.56 -19.78
CA ALA A 83 5.16 -2.59 -20.82
C ALA A 83 4.84 -1.17 -20.31
N SER A 84 5.76 -0.24 -20.55
CA SER A 84 5.51 1.17 -20.25
C SER A 84 4.42 1.72 -21.17
N ILE A 85 3.69 2.74 -20.73
CA ILE A 85 2.64 3.39 -21.55
C ILE A 85 3.16 3.78 -22.94
N PRO A 86 4.38 4.36 -23.09
CA PRO A 86 4.93 4.64 -24.42
C PRO A 86 5.12 3.39 -25.29
N LEU A 87 5.56 2.27 -24.72
CA LEU A 87 5.74 1.01 -25.46
C LEU A 87 4.39 0.43 -25.90
N VAL A 88 3.38 0.45 -25.01
CA VAL A 88 2.02 0.01 -25.35
C VAL A 88 1.46 0.84 -26.50
N HIS A 89 1.62 2.16 -26.42
CA HIS A 89 1.14 3.08 -27.45
C HIS A 89 1.87 2.89 -28.79
N ARG A 90 3.17 2.60 -28.78
CA ARG A 90 3.94 2.24 -29.98
C ARG A 90 3.42 0.94 -30.60
N LEU A 91 3.25 -0.11 -29.78
CA LEU A 91 2.72 -1.41 -30.22
C LEU A 91 1.34 -1.28 -30.89
N ILE A 92 0.44 -0.46 -30.34
CA ILE A 92 -0.88 -0.23 -30.92
C ILE A 92 -0.76 0.45 -32.29
N ARG A 93 0.12 1.47 -32.43
CA ARG A 93 0.36 2.16 -33.71
C ARG A 93 1.04 1.30 -34.77
N ASP A 94 1.84 0.31 -34.38
CA ASP A 94 2.51 -0.58 -35.32
C ASP A 94 1.55 -1.67 -35.86
N VAL A 95 0.41 -1.91 -35.20
CA VAL A 95 -0.56 -2.98 -35.55
C VAL A 95 -1.82 -2.46 -36.26
N VAL A 96 -2.21 -1.20 -36.03
CA VAL A 96 -3.39 -0.54 -36.63
C VAL A 96 -2.95 0.49 -37.65
#